data_AF-A0A150G6X7-F1
#
_entry.id   AF-A0A150G6X7-F1
#
_cell.length_a   1.000
_cell.length_b   1.000
_cell.length_c   1.000
_cell.angle_alpha   90.00
_cell.angle_beta   90.00
_cell.angle_gamma   90.00
#
_symmetry.space_group_name_H-M   'P 1'
#
loop_
_entity.id
_entity.type
_entity.pdbx_description
1 polymer ?
#
loop_
_entity_poly.entity_id
_entity_poly.type
_entity_poly.pdbx_seq_one_letter_code
_entity_poly.pdbx_strand_id
1 'polypeptide(L)'
;MLSAAPAASNATPVEPDLNSARLDGARVSQKRHTDLLAQLLQASDPTLVARQNVEGLNEEFFMTAGTYLSLAQKEGNTEASSRLGRALTAAWDVKQSTLRPELQLLNRLVRTQAEAARREIYISGGAELVATLTMNDRWFAATLGRMVADVERQPPNPGKASLLSTLRAIQRETEALAAQAARQAARGQQP
;
A
#
# COMPACT_ATOMS: atom_id res chain seq x y z
N MET A 1 -46.63 -58.83 33.02
CA MET A 1 -46.23 -58.60 31.61
C MET A 1 -45.37 -57.35 31.58
N LEU A 2 -44.05 -57.50 31.38
CA LEU A 2 -43.10 -56.39 31.25
C LEU A 2 -43.11 -55.87 29.81
N SER A 3 -43.25 -54.57 29.63
CA SER A 3 -42.98 -53.89 28.35
C SER A 3 -41.89 -52.85 28.62
N ALA A 4 -40.70 -53.06 28.06
CA ALA A 4 -39.60 -52.11 28.10
C ALA A 4 -39.52 -51.36 26.76
N ALA A 5 -39.55 -50.03 26.82
CA ALA A 5 -39.38 -49.14 25.68
C ALA A 5 -37.90 -49.02 25.27
N PRO A 6 -37.57 -48.72 24.00
CA PRO A 6 -36.20 -48.54 23.55
C PRO A 6 -35.69 -47.12 23.90
N ALA A 7 -34.46 -47.04 24.39
CA ALA A 7 -33.77 -45.78 24.64
C ALA A 7 -33.35 -45.14 23.30
N ALA A 8 -33.86 -43.94 23.02
CA ALA A 8 -33.42 -43.11 21.91
C ALA A 8 -31.99 -42.60 22.16
N SER A 9 -31.10 -42.84 21.19
CA SER A 9 -29.75 -42.31 21.18
C SER A 9 -29.80 -40.82 20.82
N ASN A 10 -29.58 -39.95 21.81
CA ASN A 10 -29.40 -38.52 21.60
C ASN A 10 -27.99 -38.26 21.05
N ALA A 11 -27.85 -38.22 19.73
CA ALA A 11 -26.68 -37.64 19.08
C ALA A 11 -26.78 -36.11 19.22
N THR A 12 -25.95 -35.54 20.10
CA THR A 12 -25.76 -34.09 20.19
C THR A 12 -25.20 -33.55 18.87
N PRO A 13 -25.75 -32.46 18.30
CA PRO A 13 -25.15 -31.81 17.14
C PRO A 13 -23.78 -31.25 17.54
N VAL A 14 -22.73 -31.66 16.84
CA VAL A 14 -21.39 -31.09 17.01
C VAL A 14 -21.43 -29.65 16.49
N GLU A 15 -21.44 -28.67 17.39
CA GLU A 15 -21.28 -27.26 17.03
C GLU A 15 -19.91 -27.07 16.33
N PRO A 16 -19.87 -26.36 15.19
CA PRO A 16 -18.62 -26.10 14.49
C PRO A 16 -17.70 -25.24 15.37
N ASP A 17 -16.52 -25.77 15.68
CA ASP A 17 -15.49 -25.07 16.46
C ASP A 17 -15.02 -23.82 15.70
N LEU A 18 -15.41 -22.65 16.22
CA LEU A 18 -15.10 -21.33 15.64
C LEU A 18 -13.59 -21.10 15.45
N ASN A 19 -12.73 -21.79 16.21
CA ASN A 19 -11.29 -21.70 16.05
C ASN A 19 -10.80 -22.43 14.79
N SER A 20 -11.39 -23.59 14.47
CA SER A 20 -11.07 -24.34 13.25
C SER A 20 -11.45 -23.56 11.99
N ALA A 21 -12.64 -22.95 11.96
CA ALA A 21 -13.11 -22.14 10.83
C ALA A 21 -12.23 -20.90 10.58
N ARG A 22 -11.70 -20.27 11.64
CA ARG A 22 -10.75 -19.15 11.52
C ARG A 22 -9.40 -19.58 10.95
N LEU A 23 -8.87 -20.72 11.41
CA LEU A 23 -7.61 -21.27 10.91
C LEU A 23 -7.71 -21.65 9.43
N ASP A 24 -8.83 -22.22 9.01
CA ASP A 24 -9.08 -22.58 7.62
C ASP A 24 -9.19 -21.33 6.74
N GLY A 25 -9.87 -20.28 7.19
CA GLY A 25 -9.92 -18.99 6.50
C GLY A 25 -8.53 -18.36 6.30
N ALA A 26 -7.69 -18.37 7.34
CA ALA A 26 -6.32 -17.84 7.25
C ALA A 26 -5.45 -18.62 6.26
N ARG A 27 -5.53 -19.95 6.26
CA ARG A 27 -4.82 -20.81 5.30
C ARG A 27 -5.26 -20.57 3.87
N VAL A 28 -6.56 -20.39 3.64
CA VAL A 28 -7.12 -20.09 2.31
C VAL A 28 -6.62 -18.72 1.82
N SER A 29 -6.62 -17.69 2.68
CA SER A 29 -6.09 -16.36 2.32
C SER A 29 -4.61 -16.42 1.96
N GLN A 30 -3.80 -17.06 2.83
CA GLN A 30 -2.36 -17.22 2.59
C GLN A 30 -2.08 -17.96 1.28
N LYS A 31 -2.80 -19.06 1.01
CA LYS A 31 -2.65 -19.81 -0.23
C LYS A 31 -2.95 -18.93 -1.44
N ARG A 32 -4.03 -18.15 -1.43
CA ARG A 32 -4.38 -17.24 -2.53
C ARG A 32 -3.29 -16.20 -2.79
N HIS A 33 -2.72 -15.59 -1.74
CA HIS A 33 -1.64 -14.62 -1.90
C HIS A 33 -0.36 -15.26 -2.45
N THR A 34 -0.03 -16.47 -1.99
CA THR A 34 1.12 -17.23 -2.51
C THR A 34 0.91 -17.65 -3.96
N ASP A 35 -0.29 -18.09 -4.33
CA ASP A 35 -0.65 -18.48 -5.70
C ASP A 35 -0.55 -17.27 -6.64
N LEU A 36 -1.04 -16.10 -6.23
CA LEU A 36 -0.91 -14.85 -6.99
C LEU A 36 0.56 -14.44 -7.15
N LEU A 37 1.36 -14.55 -6.09
CA LEU A 37 2.80 -14.26 -6.16
C LEU A 37 3.51 -15.20 -7.14
N ALA A 38 3.17 -16.49 -7.11
CA ALA A 38 3.74 -17.47 -8.04
C ALA A 38 3.38 -17.14 -9.50
N GLN A 39 2.13 -16.74 -9.77
CA GLN A 39 1.72 -16.30 -11.10
C GLN A 39 2.53 -15.08 -11.57
N LEU A 40 2.71 -14.07 -10.71
CA LEU A 40 3.50 -12.87 -11.05
C LEU A 40 4.98 -13.19 -11.33
N LEU A 41 5.56 -14.18 -10.63
CA LEU A 41 6.94 -14.60 -10.83
C LEU A 41 7.16 -15.42 -12.11
N GLN A 42 6.15 -16.17 -12.54
CA GLN A 42 6.20 -17.01 -13.75
C GLN A 42 5.80 -16.26 -15.01
N ALA A 43 5.05 -15.16 -14.87
CA ALA A 43 4.55 -14.38 -15.99
C ALA A 43 5.69 -13.74 -16.80
N SER A 44 5.59 -13.84 -18.14
CA SER A 44 6.42 -13.04 -19.04
C SER A 44 6.12 -11.55 -18.93
N ASP A 45 4.86 -11.21 -18.63
CA ASP A 45 4.41 -9.85 -18.29
C ASP A 45 3.72 -9.83 -16.91
N PRO A 46 4.47 -9.57 -15.83
CA PRO A 46 3.92 -9.45 -14.48
C PRO A 46 2.91 -8.30 -14.34
N THR A 47 3.01 -7.26 -15.16
CA THR A 47 2.09 -6.10 -15.11
C THR A 47 0.70 -6.52 -15.58
N LEU A 48 0.60 -7.31 -16.65
CA LEU A 48 -0.68 -7.82 -17.14
C LEU A 48 -1.38 -8.69 -16.09
N VAL A 49 -0.64 -9.63 -15.47
CA VAL A 49 -1.18 -10.49 -14.41
C VAL A 49 -1.63 -9.66 -13.21
N ALA A 50 -0.86 -8.65 -12.81
CA ALA A 50 -1.26 -7.73 -11.76
C ALA A 50 -2.55 -6.97 -12.10
N ARG A 51 -2.71 -6.49 -13.34
CA ARG A 51 -3.94 -5.80 -13.80
C ARG A 51 -5.17 -6.70 -13.76
N GLN A 52 -5.01 -7.97 -14.11
CA GLN A 52 -6.10 -8.95 -14.06
C GLN A 52 -6.51 -9.30 -12.61
N ASN A 53 -5.61 -9.10 -11.65
CA ASN A 53 -5.78 -9.52 -10.25
C ASN A 53 -5.70 -8.35 -9.25
N VAL A 54 -6.05 -7.12 -9.67
CA VAL A 54 -5.95 -5.89 -8.85
C VAL A 54 -6.60 -6.02 -7.48
N GLU A 55 -7.74 -6.72 -7.39
CA GLU A 55 -8.47 -6.93 -6.15
C GLU A 55 -7.67 -7.77 -5.13
N GLY A 56 -6.86 -8.71 -5.63
CA GLY A 56 -5.96 -9.53 -4.81
C GLY A 56 -4.69 -8.80 -4.37
N LEU A 57 -4.39 -7.62 -4.93
CA LEU A 57 -3.25 -6.78 -4.55
C LEU A 57 -3.60 -5.93 -3.32
N ASN A 58 -3.80 -6.58 -2.18
CA ASN A 58 -4.16 -5.96 -0.92
C ASN A 58 -2.96 -5.94 0.06
N GLU A 59 -3.16 -5.39 1.26
CA GLU A 59 -2.11 -5.31 2.29
C GLU A 59 -1.55 -6.68 2.68
N GLU A 60 -2.41 -7.68 2.87
CA GLU A 60 -1.99 -9.05 3.24
C GLU A 60 -1.11 -9.69 2.17
N PHE A 61 -1.42 -9.47 0.89
CA PHE A 61 -0.58 -9.89 -0.24
C PHE A 61 0.81 -9.24 -0.16
N PHE A 62 0.88 -7.91 -0.01
CA PHE A 62 2.16 -7.21 0.03
C PHE A 62 2.99 -7.57 1.28
N MET A 63 2.35 -7.83 2.42
CA MET A 63 3.00 -8.31 3.64
C MET A 63 3.60 -9.72 3.45
N THR A 64 2.83 -10.62 2.84
CA THR A 64 3.27 -11.99 2.55
C THR A 64 4.44 -12.00 1.57
N ALA A 65 4.30 -11.29 0.44
CA ALA A 65 5.34 -11.20 -0.57
C ALA A 65 6.59 -10.45 -0.07
N GLY A 66 6.42 -9.41 0.75
CA GLY A 66 7.52 -8.70 1.40
C GLY A 66 8.32 -9.57 2.36
N THR A 67 7.67 -10.53 3.02
CA THR A 67 8.33 -11.54 3.86
C THR A 67 9.23 -12.45 3.02
N TYR A 68 8.75 -12.93 1.88
CA TYR A 68 9.55 -13.74 0.96
C TYR A 68 10.73 -12.97 0.36
N LEU A 69 10.54 -11.70 -0.01
CA LEU A 69 11.63 -10.84 -0.47
C LEU A 69 12.69 -10.65 0.63
N SER A 70 12.25 -10.37 1.85
CA SER A 70 13.15 -10.19 2.99
C SER A 70 13.93 -11.46 3.30
N LEU A 71 13.31 -12.64 3.17
CA LEU A 71 13.99 -13.92 3.35
C LEU A 71 15.05 -14.14 2.26
N ALA A 72 14.69 -13.96 0.98
CA ALA A 72 15.62 -14.11 -0.13
C ALA A 72 16.84 -13.17 -0.01
N GLN A 73 16.63 -11.95 0.48
CA GLN A 73 17.72 -10.99 0.75
C GLN A 73 18.63 -11.45 1.89
N LYS A 74 18.06 -11.95 2.99
CA LYS A 74 18.84 -12.47 4.13
C LYS A 74 19.66 -13.70 3.77
N GLU A 75 19.13 -14.56 2.89
CA GLU A 75 19.82 -15.75 2.39
C GLU A 75 20.86 -15.44 1.30
N GLY A 76 20.97 -14.19 0.87
CA GLY A 76 21.89 -13.79 -0.21
C GLY A 76 21.48 -14.33 -1.59
N ASN A 77 20.24 -14.79 -1.76
CA ASN A 77 19.73 -15.27 -3.04
C ASN A 77 19.36 -14.09 -3.94
N THR A 78 20.38 -13.56 -4.61
CA THR A 78 20.28 -12.35 -5.46
C THR A 78 19.30 -12.53 -6.61
N GLU A 79 19.23 -13.73 -7.20
CA GLU A 79 18.30 -14.03 -8.29
C GLU A 79 16.84 -14.00 -7.80
N ALA A 80 16.54 -14.72 -6.73
CA ALA A 80 15.19 -14.74 -6.16
C ALA A 80 14.77 -13.35 -5.69
N SER A 81 15.65 -12.63 -5.00
CA SER A 81 15.42 -11.24 -4.57
C SER A 81 15.13 -10.32 -5.76
N SER A 82 15.87 -10.45 -6.86
CA SER A 82 15.65 -9.65 -8.07
C SER A 82 14.32 -9.96 -8.74
N ARG A 83 13.96 -11.25 -8.87
CA ARG A 83 12.68 -11.68 -9.45
C ARG A 83 11.49 -11.21 -8.59
N LEU A 84 11.56 -11.43 -7.27
CA LEU A 84 10.56 -10.96 -6.31
C LEU A 84 10.42 -9.43 -6.32
N GLY A 85 11.53 -8.70 -6.35
CA GLY A 85 11.53 -7.24 -6.42
C GLY A 85 10.83 -6.72 -7.67
N ARG A 86 11.11 -7.28 -8.85
CA ARG A 86 10.44 -6.91 -10.10
C ARG A 86 8.94 -7.21 -10.09
N ALA A 87 8.55 -8.41 -9.64
CA ALA A 87 7.14 -8.80 -9.53
C ALA A 87 6.37 -7.88 -8.58
N LEU A 88 6.95 -7.58 -7.40
CA LEU A 88 6.35 -6.69 -6.43
C LEU A 88 6.26 -5.24 -6.92
N THR A 89 7.24 -4.79 -7.70
CA THR A 89 7.21 -3.45 -8.30
C THR A 89 6.07 -3.35 -9.32
N ALA A 90 5.93 -4.34 -10.21
CA ALA A 90 4.84 -4.38 -11.19
C ALA A 90 3.46 -4.43 -10.51
N ALA A 91 3.30 -5.28 -9.49
CA ALA A 91 2.07 -5.35 -8.70
C ALA A 91 1.76 -4.02 -8.00
N TRP A 92 2.77 -3.40 -7.39
CA TRP A 92 2.62 -2.11 -6.73
C TRP A 92 2.18 -1.02 -7.71
N ASP A 93 2.84 -0.91 -8.86
CA ASP A 93 2.54 0.14 -9.84
C ASP A 93 1.11 0.02 -10.38
N VAL A 94 0.64 -1.20 -10.60
CA VAL A 94 -0.75 -1.46 -10.95
C VAL A 94 -1.68 -1.03 -9.81
N LYS A 95 -1.44 -1.47 -8.58
CA LYS A 95 -2.30 -1.10 -7.44
C LYS A 95 -2.34 0.42 -7.24
N GLN A 96 -1.17 1.06 -7.33
CA GLN A 96 -1.00 2.49 -7.23
C GLN A 96 -1.82 3.23 -8.29
N SER A 97 -1.84 2.75 -9.54
CA SER A 97 -2.59 3.38 -10.64
C SER A 97 -4.11 3.44 -10.40
N THR A 98 -4.63 2.59 -9.50
CA THR A 98 -6.06 2.57 -9.13
C THR A 98 -6.43 3.57 -8.04
N LEU A 99 -5.43 4.17 -7.38
CA LEU A 99 -5.66 5.17 -6.34
C LEU A 99 -6.03 6.52 -6.95
N ARG A 100 -6.59 7.41 -6.14
CA ARG A 100 -6.79 8.81 -6.55
C ARG A 100 -5.45 9.50 -6.83
N PRO A 101 -5.35 10.42 -7.79
CA PRO A 101 -4.08 11.08 -8.16
C PRO A 101 -3.33 11.70 -6.98
N GLU A 102 -4.04 12.27 -6.01
CA GLU A 102 -3.44 12.88 -4.83
C GLU A 102 -2.79 11.85 -3.91
N LEU A 103 -3.42 10.69 -3.73
CA LEU A 103 -2.84 9.54 -3.02
C LEU A 103 -1.66 8.94 -3.78
N GLN A 104 -1.75 8.90 -5.12
CA GLN A 104 -0.65 8.44 -5.95
C GLN A 104 0.59 9.32 -5.76
N LEU A 105 0.42 10.64 -5.80
CA LEU A 105 1.48 11.61 -5.58
C LEU A 105 2.06 11.49 -4.18
N LEU A 106 1.22 11.42 -3.15
CA LEU A 106 1.65 11.31 -1.75
C LEU A 106 2.51 10.06 -1.52
N ASN A 107 2.01 8.89 -1.94
CA ASN A 107 2.75 7.62 -1.83
C ASN A 107 4.08 7.67 -2.57
N ARG A 108 4.12 8.29 -3.75
CA ARG A 108 5.37 8.48 -4.50
C ARG A 108 6.36 9.34 -3.72
N LEU A 109 5.93 10.49 -3.22
CA LEU A 109 6.80 11.42 -2.46
C LEU A 109 7.31 10.81 -1.16
N VAL A 110 6.47 10.09 -0.41
CA VAL A 110 6.87 9.43 0.85
C VAL A 110 7.90 8.33 0.63
N ARG A 111 7.79 7.57 -0.47
CA ARG A 111 8.78 6.53 -0.82
C ARG A 111 10.11 7.12 -1.30
N THR A 112 10.08 8.32 -1.88
CA THR A 112 11.27 9.02 -2.37
C THR A 112 11.98 9.74 -1.22
N GLN A 113 12.88 9.02 -0.54
CA GLN A 113 13.63 9.56 0.61
C GLN A 113 14.58 10.69 0.22
N ALA A 114 15.21 10.60 -0.95
CA ALA A 114 16.17 11.60 -1.43
C ALA A 114 15.48 12.86 -1.93
N GLU A 115 15.88 14.02 -1.41
CA GLU A 115 15.35 15.33 -1.83
C GLU A 115 15.52 15.58 -3.34
N ALA A 116 16.69 15.23 -3.90
CA ALA A 116 16.96 15.37 -5.32
C ALA A 116 15.94 14.61 -6.19
N ALA A 117 15.56 13.41 -5.78
CA ALA A 117 14.57 12.61 -6.49
C ALA A 117 13.15 13.15 -6.32
N ARG A 118 12.81 13.77 -5.18
CA ARG A 118 11.52 14.50 -5.03
C ARG A 118 11.46 15.73 -5.91
N ARG A 119 12.56 16.47 -6.03
CA ARG A 119 12.66 17.61 -6.95
C ARG A 119 12.38 17.20 -8.40
N GLU A 120 12.90 16.06 -8.82
CA GLU A 120 12.61 15.53 -10.17
C GLU A 120 11.11 15.24 -10.37
N ILE A 121 10.43 14.73 -9.35
CA ILE A 121 8.97 14.53 -9.40
C ILE A 121 8.24 15.88 -9.57
N TYR A 122 8.68 16.92 -8.87
CA TYR A 122 8.09 18.27 -9.00
C TYR A 122 8.33 18.89 -10.38
N ILE A 123 9.55 18.74 -10.91
CA ILE A 123 9.94 19.27 -12.22
C ILE A 123 9.17 18.55 -13.33
N SER A 124 9.20 17.21 -13.32
CA SER A 124 8.51 16.39 -14.33
C SER A 124 6.99 16.48 -14.26
N GLY A 125 6.43 16.72 -13.08
CA GLY A 125 4.98 16.81 -12.88
C GLY A 125 4.35 18.13 -13.34
N GLY A 126 5.12 19.22 -13.43
CA GLY A 126 4.68 20.49 -14.01
C GLY A 126 3.31 21.00 -13.52
N ALA A 127 2.46 21.42 -14.46
CA ALA A 127 1.14 21.98 -14.16
C ALA A 127 0.15 20.95 -13.59
N GLU A 128 0.22 19.68 -14.01
CA GLU A 128 -0.65 18.61 -13.51
C GLU A 128 -0.40 18.32 -12.03
N LEU A 129 0.86 18.42 -11.59
CA LEU A 129 1.21 18.28 -10.19
C LEU A 129 0.61 19.40 -9.35
N VAL A 130 0.71 20.66 -9.81
CA VAL A 130 0.09 21.80 -9.12
C VAL A 130 -1.43 21.65 -9.05
N ALA A 131 -2.06 21.20 -10.13
CA ALA A 131 -3.49 20.87 -10.12
C ALA A 131 -3.80 19.81 -9.06
N THR A 132 -3.03 18.72 -9.02
CA THR A 132 -3.16 17.65 -8.02
C THR A 132 -3.00 18.14 -6.58
N LEU A 133 -2.06 19.06 -6.32
CA LEU A 133 -1.86 19.66 -5.00
C LEU A 133 -3.02 20.55 -4.54
N THR A 134 -3.74 21.15 -5.49
CA THR A 134 -4.84 22.10 -5.21
C THR A 134 -6.24 21.50 -5.39
N MET A 135 -6.32 20.28 -5.93
CA MET A 135 -7.56 19.52 -6.09
C MET A 135 -8.32 19.33 -4.77
N ASN A 136 -9.65 19.22 -4.89
CA ASN A 136 -10.57 18.80 -3.83
C ASN A 136 -10.34 19.55 -2.51
N ASP A 137 -10.47 20.88 -2.53
CA ASP A 137 -10.34 21.75 -1.35
C ASP A 137 -9.03 21.54 -0.56
N ARG A 138 -7.91 21.36 -1.28
CA ARG A 138 -6.58 21.13 -0.68
C ARG A 138 -6.54 19.85 0.16
N TRP A 139 -7.25 18.81 -0.27
CA TRP A 139 -7.26 17.48 0.35
C TRP A 139 -5.83 16.97 0.63
N PHE A 140 -4.90 17.20 -0.31
CA PHE A 140 -3.51 16.79 -0.17
C PHE A 140 -2.84 17.40 1.06
N ALA A 141 -2.94 18.73 1.21
CA ALA A 141 -2.36 19.45 2.34
C ALA A 141 -3.00 19.04 3.68
N ALA A 142 -4.33 18.89 3.71
CA ALA A 142 -5.06 18.47 4.90
C ALA A 142 -4.66 17.05 5.34
N THR A 143 -4.53 16.12 4.38
CA THR A 143 -4.13 14.73 4.64
C THR A 143 -2.69 14.67 5.14
N LEU A 144 -1.77 15.38 4.49
CA LEU A 144 -0.38 15.42 4.90
C LEU A 144 -0.22 16.00 6.32
N GLY A 145 -0.95 17.09 6.63
CA GLY A 145 -0.96 17.68 7.97
C GLY A 145 -1.48 16.71 9.04
N ARG A 146 -2.53 15.93 8.73
CA ARG A 146 -3.02 14.87 9.63
C ARG A 146 -1.97 13.79 9.87
N MET A 147 -1.30 13.31 8.81
CA MET A 147 -0.24 12.30 8.94
C MET A 147 0.92 12.78 9.82
N VAL A 148 1.35 14.05 9.66
CA VAL A 148 2.38 14.64 10.53
C VAL A 148 1.92 14.60 12.00
N ALA A 149 0.71 15.09 12.28
CA ALA A 149 0.17 15.13 13.64
C ALA A 149 0.00 13.71 14.23
N ASP A 150 -0.40 12.73 13.43
CA ASP A 150 -0.59 11.36 13.89
C ASP A 150 0.76 10.71 14.23
N VAL A 151 1.77 10.86 13.37
CA VAL A 151 3.12 10.34 13.64
C VAL A 151 3.76 11.06 14.83
N GLU A 152 3.50 12.35 15.03
CA GLU A 152 3.96 13.08 16.21
C GLU A 152 3.43 12.50 17.53
N ARG A 153 2.17 12.05 17.54
CA ARG A 153 1.51 11.44 18.71
C ARG A 153 1.93 9.99 18.97
N GLN A 154 2.54 9.31 18.00
CA GLN A 154 2.98 7.92 18.19
C GLN A 154 4.07 7.81 19.27
N PRO A 155 4.13 6.70 20.02
CA PRO A 155 5.27 6.40 20.89
C PRO A 155 6.59 6.41 20.12
N PRO A 156 7.73 6.66 20.79
CA PRO A 156 9.05 6.55 20.16
C PRO A 156 9.24 5.19 19.50
N ASN A 157 9.60 5.19 18.22
CA ASN A 157 9.94 3.99 17.46
C ASN A 157 11.08 4.29 16.47
N PRO A 158 11.83 3.26 16.02
CA PRO A 158 13.04 3.45 15.20
C PRO A 158 12.81 4.21 13.88
N GLY A 159 11.59 4.23 13.33
CA GLY A 159 11.26 4.91 12.07
C GLY A 159 10.67 6.31 12.23
N LYS A 160 10.19 6.68 13.42
CA LYS A 160 9.42 7.91 13.66
C LYS A 160 10.14 9.18 13.19
N ALA A 161 11.39 9.35 13.59
CA ALA A 161 12.15 10.57 13.28
C ALA A 161 12.37 10.74 11.77
N SER A 162 12.73 9.66 11.08
CA SER A 162 12.94 9.66 9.63
C SER A 162 11.64 9.96 8.87
N LEU A 163 10.54 9.33 9.28
CA LEU A 163 9.23 9.56 8.68
C LEU A 163 8.76 11.00 8.90
N LEU A 164 8.85 11.53 10.13
CA LEU A 164 8.48 12.93 10.40
C LEU A 164 9.31 13.93 9.61
N SER A 165 10.62 13.70 9.51
CA SER A 165 11.50 14.53 8.69
C SER A 165 11.04 14.56 7.24
N THR A 166 10.73 13.38 6.68
CA THR A 166 10.25 13.22 5.31
C THR A 166 8.91 13.92 5.09
N LEU A 167 7.92 13.69 5.96
CA LEU A 167 6.59 14.31 5.83
C LEU A 167 6.65 15.83 5.92
N ARG A 168 7.44 16.38 6.86
CA ARG A 168 7.63 17.84 7.00
C ARG A 168 8.40 18.44 5.82
N ALA A 169 9.33 17.70 5.23
CA ALA A 169 10.01 18.13 4.01
C ALA A 169 9.01 18.24 2.85
N ILE A 170 8.23 17.19 2.61
CA ILE A 170 7.17 17.17 1.58
C ILE A 170 6.18 18.32 1.80
N GLN A 171 5.78 18.57 3.04
CA GLN A 171 4.85 19.66 3.36
C GLN A 171 5.41 21.02 2.94
N ARG A 172 6.64 21.35 3.35
CA ARG A 172 7.28 22.62 2.99
C ARG A 172 7.49 22.75 1.48
N GLU A 173 7.93 21.68 0.83
CA GLU A 173 8.18 21.65 -0.62
C GLU A 173 6.88 21.91 -1.41
N THR A 174 5.79 21.23 -1.04
CA THR A 174 4.50 21.36 -1.73
C THR A 174 3.78 22.68 -1.45
N GLU A 175 3.90 23.22 -0.23
CA GLU A 175 3.42 24.57 0.10
C GLU A 175 4.14 25.66 -0.71
N ALA A 176 5.47 25.54 -0.85
CA ALA A 176 6.27 26.47 -1.65
C ALA A 176 5.86 26.44 -3.13
N LEU A 177 5.64 25.25 -3.70
CA LEU A 177 5.17 25.08 -5.08
C LEU A 177 3.78 25.70 -5.29
N ALA A 178 2.83 25.43 -4.39
CA ALA A 178 1.49 26.01 -4.47
C ALA A 178 1.51 27.54 -4.38
N ALA A 179 2.35 28.11 -3.50
CA ALA A 179 2.52 29.55 -3.37
C ALA A 179 3.17 30.18 -4.62
N GLN A 180 4.15 29.51 -5.22
CA GLN A 180 4.78 29.96 -6.47
C GLN A 180 3.77 29.98 -7.62
N ALA A 181 2.97 28.92 -7.76
CA ALA A 181 1.94 28.84 -8.79
C ALA A 181 0.87 29.94 -8.62
N ALA A 182 0.42 30.20 -7.38
CA ALA A 182 -0.54 31.26 -7.09
C ALA A 182 0.00 32.65 -7.48
N ARG A 183 1.28 32.92 -7.21
CA ARG A 183 1.94 34.19 -7.60
C ARG A 183 2.07 34.33 -9.12
N GLN A 184 2.37 33.24 -9.83
CA GLN A 184 2.45 33.24 -11.29
C GLN A 184 1.08 33.50 -11.92
N ALA A 185 0.03 32.86 -11.41
CA ALA A 185 -1.34 33.09 -11.85
C ALA A 185 -1.78 34.54 -11.64
N ALA A 186 -1.46 35.13 -10.48
CA ALA A 186 -1.77 36.54 -10.19
C ALA A 186 -1.04 37.53 -11.11
N ARG A 187 0.18 37.21 -11.54
CA ARG A 187 0.96 38.06 -12.48
C ARG A 187 0.48 37.95 -13.92
N GLY A 188 0.00 36.78 -14.34
CA GLY A 188 -0.54 36.57 -15.70
C GLY A 188 -1.93 37.18 -15.95
N GLN A 189 -2.59 37.69 -14.90
CA GLN A 189 -3.91 38.32 -14.97
C GLN A 189 -3.87 39.86 -14.89
N GLN A 190 -2.68 40.47 -14.87
CA GLN A 190 -2.56 41.93 -14.98
C GLN A 190 -2.63 42.32 -16.47
N PRO A 191 -3.65 43.09 -16.89
CA PRO A 191 -3.82 43.55 -18.27
C PRO A 191 -2.73 44.55 -18.70
#